data_AF-A0A1X7VUR5-F1
#
_entry.id   AF-A0A1X7VUR5-F1
#
_cell.length_a   1.000
_cell.length_b   1.000
_cell.length_c   1.000
_cell.angle_alpha   90.00
_cell.angle_beta   90.00
_cell.angle_gamma   90.00
#
_symmetry.space_group_name_H-M   'P 1'
#
loop_
_entity.id
_entity.type
_entity.pdbx_description
1 polymer ?
#
loop_
_entity_poly.entity_id
_entity_poly.type
_entity_poly.pdbx_seq_one_letter_code
_entity_poly.pdbx_strand_id
1 'polypeptide(L)'
;MWRRRFGVPLMPTPKPKRPLCQEACRSFYDRRTNHEIMALMIYCTNSEEGCEWQGTINEIEAHLNSSCIYQLVPCTNECGEKIRRDSLETHLTDNCTKRLVNCQYCN
;
A
#
# COMPACT_ATOMS: atom_id res chain seq x y z
N MET A 1 -43.27 51.68 -8.04
CA MET A 1 -42.39 52.00 -9.18
C MET A 1 -41.01 52.39 -8.64
N TRP A 2 -39.92 51.94 -9.30
CA TRP A 2 -38.49 52.19 -9.02
C TRP A 2 -37.89 51.49 -7.78
N ARG A 3 -37.35 50.27 -7.89
CA ARG A 3 -35.98 49.90 -8.32
C ARG A 3 -34.87 50.70 -7.63
N ARG A 4 -34.03 50.01 -6.84
CA ARG A 4 -32.58 49.86 -7.08
C ARG A 4 -31.97 48.80 -6.16
N ARG A 5 -31.33 47.83 -6.81
CA ARG A 5 -30.45 46.81 -6.28
C ARG A 5 -29.21 47.51 -5.71
N PHE A 6 -28.90 47.31 -4.43
CA PHE A 6 -27.56 47.54 -3.90
C PHE A 6 -27.02 46.19 -3.43
N GLY A 7 -26.50 45.42 -4.38
CA GLY A 7 -25.58 44.34 -4.06
C GLY A 7 -24.35 44.99 -3.47
N VAL A 8 -24.04 44.64 -2.23
CA VAL A 8 -22.82 45.07 -1.55
C VAL A 8 -21.65 44.67 -2.45
N PRO A 9 -20.72 45.59 -2.78
CA PRO A 9 -19.58 45.25 -3.62
C PRO A 9 -18.81 44.12 -2.94
N LEU A 10 -18.68 42.98 -3.60
CA LEU A 10 -17.69 41.98 -3.22
C LEU A 10 -16.33 42.66 -3.35
N MET A 11 -15.80 43.11 -2.21
CA MET A 11 -14.42 43.57 -2.11
C MET A 11 -13.55 42.43 -2.64
N PRO A 12 -12.73 42.64 -3.68
CA PRO A 12 -11.81 41.61 -4.12
C PRO A 12 -10.92 41.32 -2.93
N THR A 13 -10.98 40.08 -2.43
CA THR A 13 -10.05 39.60 -1.44
C THR A 13 -8.65 39.93 -1.95
N PRO A 14 -7.77 40.51 -1.13
CA PRO A 14 -6.41 40.75 -1.56
C PRO A 14 -5.84 39.38 -1.88
N LYS A 15 -5.74 39.07 -3.18
CA LYS A 15 -4.88 37.97 -3.65
C LYS A 15 -3.56 38.21 -2.93
N PRO A 16 -3.03 37.24 -2.17
CA PRO A 16 -1.73 37.42 -1.57
C PRO A 16 -0.78 37.73 -2.72
N LYS A 17 -0.39 39.00 -2.80
CA LYS A 17 0.66 39.45 -3.71
C LYS A 17 1.84 38.58 -3.31
N ARG A 18 2.34 37.79 -4.24
CA ARG A 18 3.60 37.09 -4.05
C ARG A 18 4.71 38.03 -4.51
N PRO A 19 5.35 38.79 -3.62
CA PRO A 19 6.75 39.11 -3.82
C PRO A 19 7.57 38.05 -3.07
N LEU A 20 8.65 37.60 -3.71
CA LEU A 20 9.81 36.89 -3.14
C LEU A 20 9.95 35.39 -3.47
N CYS A 21 11.17 35.13 -3.99
CA CYS A 21 11.80 33.93 -4.52
C CYS A 21 11.24 33.36 -5.84
N GLN A 22 11.90 33.73 -6.93
CA GLN A 22 12.26 32.74 -7.95
C GLN A 22 13.00 31.61 -7.22
N GLU A 23 12.51 30.37 -7.37
CA GLU A 23 13.21 29.09 -7.06
C GLU A 23 13.02 28.37 -5.70
N ALA A 24 12.06 28.72 -4.82
CA ALA A 24 11.90 27.98 -3.56
C ALA A 24 10.45 27.58 -3.17
N CYS A 25 9.79 26.76 -3.99
CA CYS A 25 8.73 25.86 -3.52
C CYS A 25 8.86 24.50 -4.21
N ARG A 26 9.90 23.77 -3.81
CA ARG A 26 10.12 22.35 -4.16
C ARG A 26 9.87 21.49 -2.92
N SER A 27 8.79 21.76 -2.19
CA SER A 27 8.30 20.79 -1.22
C SER A 27 7.45 19.76 -1.96
N PHE A 28 7.38 18.54 -1.41
CA PHE A 28 6.79 17.32 -1.97
C PHE A 28 7.76 16.50 -2.86
N TYR A 29 8.58 15.68 -2.17
CA TYR A 29 9.48 14.60 -2.67
C TYR A 29 10.51 15.00 -3.74
N ASP A 30 11.71 15.40 -3.30
CA ASP A 30 12.88 15.43 -4.18
C ASP A 30 13.22 14.00 -4.67
N ARG A 31 13.40 13.83 -5.99
CA ARG A 31 13.78 12.56 -6.61
C ARG A 31 15.09 12.01 -6.03
N ARG A 32 16.03 12.87 -5.65
CA ARG A 32 17.29 12.46 -5.01
C ARG A 32 17.02 11.89 -3.62
N THR A 33 16.20 12.57 -2.81
CA THR A 33 15.81 12.09 -1.49
C THR A 33 15.03 10.78 -1.56
N ASN A 34 14.15 10.60 -2.56
CA ASN A 34 13.45 9.33 -2.74
C ASN A 34 14.41 8.18 -3.08
N HIS A 35 15.42 8.42 -3.93
CA HIS A 35 16.44 7.42 -4.22
C HIS A 35 17.22 7.00 -2.96
N GLU A 36 17.59 7.98 -2.12
CA GLU A 36 18.26 7.71 -0.85
C GLU A 36 17.38 6.92 0.12
N ILE A 37 16.09 7.27 0.24
CA ILE A 37 15.12 6.51 1.04
C ILE A 37 15.00 5.07 0.53
N MET A 38 14.82 4.88 -0.78
CA MET A 38 14.65 3.55 -1.38
C MET A 38 15.88 2.66 -1.20
N ALA A 39 17.07 3.25 -1.03
CA ALA A 39 18.33 2.55 -0.77
C ALA A 39 18.59 2.23 0.72
N LEU A 40 17.70 2.64 1.63
CA LEU A 40 17.85 2.33 3.06
C LEU A 40 17.70 0.82 3.31
N MET A 41 18.63 0.26 4.09
CA MET A 41 18.57 -1.12 4.55
C MET A 41 17.55 -1.27 5.69
N ILE A 42 16.67 -2.25 5.56
CA ILE A 42 15.61 -2.57 6.52
C ILE A 42 15.50 -4.09 6.73
N TYR A 43 14.79 -4.48 7.77
CA TYR A 43 14.43 -5.87 8.08
C TYR A 43 12.98 -6.15 7.71
N CYS A 44 12.66 -7.42 7.48
CA CYS A 44 11.28 -7.85 7.28
C CYS A 44 10.42 -7.57 8.53
N THR A 45 9.17 -7.16 8.30
CA THR A 45 8.17 -6.98 9.37
C THR A 45 7.82 -8.28 10.09
N ASN A 46 8.00 -9.42 9.42
CA ASN A 46 7.77 -10.76 10.00
C ASN A 46 9.03 -11.31 10.69
N SER A 47 9.96 -10.44 11.12
CA SER A 47 11.19 -10.87 11.81
C SER A 47 10.91 -11.52 13.15
N GLU A 48 9.87 -11.08 13.87
CA GLU A 48 9.41 -11.73 15.11
C GLU A 48 8.91 -13.16 14.89
N GLU A 49 8.39 -13.45 13.70
CA GLU A 49 7.94 -14.79 13.30
C GLU A 49 9.09 -15.69 12.82
N GLY A 50 10.31 -15.14 12.70
CA GLY A 50 11.50 -15.87 12.25
C GLY A 50 11.98 -15.53 10.84
N CYS A 51 11.43 -14.48 10.20
CA CYS A 51 11.95 -14.04 8.90
C CYS A 51 13.29 -13.30 9.06
N GLU A 52 14.38 -13.89 8.58
CA GLU A 52 15.73 -13.30 8.64
C GLU A 52 16.06 -12.37 7.46
N TRP A 53 15.08 -12.07 6.61
CA TRP A 53 15.32 -11.23 5.44
C TRP A 53 15.68 -9.79 5.84
N GLN A 54 16.72 -9.29 5.19
CA GLN A 54 17.16 -7.90 5.23
C GLN A 54 17.53 -7.45 3.81
N GLY A 55 17.24 -6.20 3.49
CA GLY A 55 17.46 -5.66 2.16
C GLY A 55 17.03 -4.19 2.11
N THR A 56 17.04 -3.61 0.91
CA THR A 56 16.66 -2.21 0.74
C THR A 56 15.14 -2.02 0.77
N ILE A 57 14.68 -0.79 1.04
CA ILE A 57 13.25 -0.43 0.94
C ILE A 57 12.70 -0.75 -0.46
N ASN A 58 13.51 -0.64 -1.52
CA ASN A 58 13.08 -0.98 -2.87
C ASN A 58 12.79 -2.49 -3.07
N GLU A 59 13.36 -3.36 -2.24
CA GLU A 59 13.29 -4.83 -2.40
C GLU A 59 12.23 -5.49 -1.51
N ILE A 60 11.78 -4.81 -0.44
CA ILE A 60 10.87 -5.39 0.56
C ILE A 60 9.54 -5.84 -0.05
N GLU A 61 8.97 -5.09 -0.99
CA GLU A 61 7.71 -5.44 -1.63
C GLU A 61 7.84 -6.76 -2.41
N ALA A 62 8.92 -6.91 -3.16
CA ALA A 62 9.22 -8.15 -3.88
C ALA A 62 9.37 -9.33 -2.91
N HIS A 63 10.06 -9.12 -1.79
CA HIS A 63 10.20 -10.13 -0.74
C HIS A 63 8.84 -10.56 -0.16
N LEU A 64 8.02 -9.61 0.29
CA LEU A 64 6.71 -9.90 0.90
C LEU A 64 5.78 -10.65 -0.07
N ASN A 65 5.81 -10.27 -1.35
CA ASN A 65 4.92 -10.85 -2.37
C ASN A 65 5.36 -12.23 -2.86
N SER A 66 6.67 -12.51 -2.93
CA SER A 66 7.16 -13.73 -3.58
C SER A 66 7.89 -14.71 -2.66
N SER A 67 8.60 -14.22 -1.65
CA SER A 67 9.64 -15.00 -0.96
C SER A 67 9.38 -15.19 0.53
N CYS A 68 8.64 -14.29 1.17
CA CYS A 68 8.38 -14.36 2.60
C CYS A 68 7.39 -15.49 2.93
N ILE A 69 7.91 -16.56 3.54
CA ILE A 69 7.11 -17.74 3.96
C ILE A 69 6.17 -17.42 5.13
N TYR A 70 6.54 -16.42 5.93
CA TYR A 70 5.77 -15.95 7.09
C TYR A 70 4.67 -14.96 6.70
N GLN A 71 4.63 -14.51 5.44
CA GLN A 71 3.63 -13.56 5.00
C GLN A 71 2.24 -14.17 4.97
N LEU A 72 1.26 -13.44 5.51
CA LEU A 72 -0.15 -13.76 5.38
C LEU A 72 -0.65 -13.45 3.97
N VAL A 73 -1.05 -14.49 3.25
CA VAL A 73 -1.60 -14.42 1.89
C VAL A 73 -3.06 -14.86 1.89
N PRO A 74 -3.93 -14.25 1.05
CA PRO A 74 -5.31 -14.70 0.92
C PRO A 74 -5.35 -16.13 0.34
N CYS A 75 -6.31 -16.92 0.79
CA CYS A 75 -6.53 -18.26 0.25
C CYS A 75 -6.91 -18.22 -1.25
N THR A 76 -6.31 -19.08 -2.07
CA THR A 76 -6.57 -19.19 -3.52
C THR A 76 -7.97 -19.70 -3.84
N ASN A 77 -8.59 -20.46 -2.94
CA ASN A 77 -9.99 -20.89 -3.08
C ASN A 77 -10.98 -19.80 -2.62
N GLU A 78 -10.49 -18.60 -2.30
CA GLU A 78 -11.29 -17.45 -1.87
C GLU A 78 -12.24 -17.79 -0.72
N CYS A 79 -11.75 -18.56 0.26
CA CYS A 79 -12.54 -18.94 1.44
C CYS A 79 -12.78 -17.76 2.42
N GLY A 80 -12.06 -16.64 2.24
CA GLY A 80 -12.14 -15.44 3.06
C GLY A 80 -11.01 -15.30 4.08
N GLU A 81 -10.27 -16.38 4.34
CA GLU A 81 -9.17 -16.40 5.31
C GLU A 81 -7.85 -15.92 4.70
N LYS A 82 -7.00 -15.32 5.56
CA LYS A 82 -5.59 -15.04 5.26
C LYS A 82 -4.73 -16.05 6.01
N ILE A 83 -3.91 -16.79 5.27
CA ILE A 83 -3.12 -17.90 5.77
C ILE A 83 -1.64 -17.59 5.55
N ARG A 84 -0.76 -18.02 6.45
CA ARG A 84 0.68 -17.91 6.22
C ARG A 84 1.07 -18.72 4.98
N ARG A 85 1.99 -18.21 4.17
CA ARG A 85 2.43 -18.86 2.93
C ARG A 85 2.93 -20.30 3.18
N ASP A 86 3.66 -20.52 4.26
CA ASP A 86 4.14 -21.86 4.66
C ASP A 86 3.01 -22.86 4.97
N SER A 87 1.90 -22.38 5.50
CA SER A 87 0.75 -23.19 5.94
C SER A 87 -0.37 -23.24 4.90
N LEU A 88 -0.21 -22.54 3.78
CA LEU A 88 -1.23 -22.42 2.74
C LEU A 88 -1.52 -23.77 2.09
N GLU A 89 -0.51 -24.59 1.84
CA GLU A 89 -0.69 -25.93 1.24
C GLU A 89 -1.57 -26.81 2.14
N THR A 90 -1.20 -26.94 3.42
CA THR A 90 -2.00 -27.67 4.42
C THR A 90 -3.40 -27.10 4.59
N HIS A 91 -3.56 -25.78 4.46
CA HIS A 91 -4.89 -25.19 4.45
C HIS A 91 -5.71 -25.68 3.26
N LEU A 92 -5.17 -25.61 2.05
CA LEU A 92 -5.86 -26.01 0.82
C LEU A 92 -6.23 -27.50 0.82
N THR A 93 -5.38 -28.36 1.39
CA THR A 93 -5.60 -29.81 1.44
C THR A 93 -6.56 -30.22 2.54
N ASP A 94 -6.51 -29.63 3.73
CA ASP A 94 -7.17 -30.21 4.91
C ASP A 94 -8.17 -29.29 5.61
N ASN A 95 -7.94 -27.98 5.57
CA ASN A 95 -8.67 -27.02 6.42
C ASN A 95 -9.61 -26.08 5.64
N CYS A 96 -9.43 -25.96 4.33
CA CYS A 96 -10.18 -25.01 3.52
C CYS A 96 -11.64 -25.46 3.39
N THR A 97 -12.56 -24.59 3.81
CA THR A 97 -14.02 -24.81 3.67
C THR A 97 -14.47 -24.87 2.20
N LYS A 98 -13.71 -24.25 1.30
CA LYS A 98 -13.93 -24.24 -0.15
C LYS A 98 -12.96 -25.18 -0.90
N ARG A 99 -12.46 -26.22 -0.24
CA ARG A 99 -11.60 -27.23 -0.87
C ARG A 99 -12.32 -27.95 -2.00
N LEU A 100 -11.61 -28.14 -3.12
CA LEU A 100 -12.05 -28.96 -4.24
C LEU A 100 -11.87 -30.44 -3.89
N VAL A 101 -12.95 -31.23 -4.00
CA VAL A 101 -12.92 -32.68 -3.80
C VAL A 101 -13.39 -33.38 -5.07
N ASN A 102 -12.75 -34.50 -5.42
CA ASN A 102 -13.18 -35.29 -6.56
C ASN A 102 -14.48 -36.02 -6.23
N CYS A 103 -15.41 -36.05 -7.19
CA CYS A 103 -16.64 -36.83 -7.00
C CYS A 103 -16.28 -38.32 -6.93
N GLN A 104 -16.73 -39.01 -5.88
CA GLN A 104 -16.49 -40.46 -5.73
C GLN A 104 -17.36 -41.32 -6.66
N TYR A 105 -18.32 -40.70 -7.34
CA TYR A 105 -19.34 -41.39 -8.14
C TYR A 105 -19.31 -41.02 -9.63
N CYS A 106 -18.51 -40.03 -10.03
CA CYS A 106 -18.36 -39.62 -11.42
C CYS A 106 -16.87 -39.71 -11.77
N ASN A 107 -16.51 -40.69 -12.60
CA ASN A 107 -15.17 -40.84 -13.16
C ASN A 107 -15.29 -40.94 -14.69
#